data_AF-A0AAW0H1P5-F1
#
_entry.id   AF-A0AAW0H1P5-F1
#
_cell.length_a   1.000
_cell.length_b   1.000
_cell.length_c   1.000
_cell.angle_alpha   90.00
_cell.angle_beta   90.00
_cell.angle_gamma   90.00
#
_symmetry.space_group_name_H-M   'P 1'
#
loop_
_entity.id
_entity.type
_entity.pdbx_description
1 polymer ?
#
loop_
_entity_poly.entity_id
_entity_poly.type
_entity_poly.pdbx_seq_one_letter_code
_entity_poly.pdbx_strand_id
1 'polypeptide(L)'
;MVPKAKEAPAPPKAEAKAKALKVKKAVLKGVHSHKKKIRTSPTFRRPKTLRLRRQPKYPRKSAPRRNKLDHYAIIKFPLTTESAMKKIEDNNTLVFTVDVKANKLQIK
;
A
#
# COMPACT_ATOMS: atom_id res chain seq x y z
N MET A 1 -26.60 20.98 -47.93
CA MET A 1 -25.36 21.78 -47.92
C MET A 1 -25.76 23.22 -47.60
N VAL A 2 -25.64 23.64 -46.35
CA VAL A 2 -26.08 24.98 -45.89
C VAL A 2 -24.86 25.90 -45.87
N PRO A 3 -24.87 27.06 -46.56
CA PRO A 3 -23.75 27.98 -46.54
C PRO A 3 -23.64 28.66 -45.17
N LYS A 4 -22.48 28.52 -44.54
CA LYS A 4 -22.14 29.14 -43.26
C LYS A 4 -22.03 30.66 -43.46
N ALA A 5 -22.85 31.42 -42.75
CA ALA A 5 -22.78 32.88 -42.75
C ALA A 5 -21.38 33.35 -42.30
N LYS A 6 -20.76 34.23 -43.08
CA LYS A 6 -19.52 34.92 -42.70
C LYS A 6 -19.88 35.99 -41.66
N GLU A 7 -19.46 35.77 -40.41
CA GLU A 7 -19.54 36.79 -39.35
C GLU A 7 -18.76 38.04 -39.77
N ALA A 8 -19.38 39.21 -39.56
CA ALA A 8 -18.76 40.50 -39.79
C ALA A 8 -17.57 40.72 -38.84
N PRO A 9 -16.49 41.41 -39.26
CA PRO A 9 -15.32 41.66 -38.43
C PRO A 9 -15.72 42.47 -37.18
N ALA A 10 -15.29 42.01 -36.01
CA ALA A 10 -15.54 42.68 -34.74
C ALA A 10 -14.97 44.11 -34.77
N PRO A 11 -15.58 45.07 -34.05
CA PRO A 11 -15.10 46.46 -34.05
C PRO A 11 -13.62 46.50 -33.63
N PRO A 12 -12.77 47.33 -34.26
CA PRO A 12 -11.31 47.31 -34.10
C PRO A 12 -10.86 47.48 -32.63
N LYS A 13 -11.68 48.15 -31.81
CA LYS A 13 -11.47 48.31 -30.37
C LYS A 13 -11.62 46.99 -29.58
N ALA A 14 -12.52 46.10 -29.98
CA ALA A 14 -12.73 44.79 -29.35
C ALA A 14 -11.59 43.81 -29.71
N GLU A 15 -11.14 43.82 -30.97
CA GLU A 15 -9.97 43.04 -31.39
C GLU A 15 -8.68 43.51 -30.72
N ALA A 16 -8.48 44.83 -30.59
CA ALA A 16 -7.32 45.38 -29.89
C ALA A 16 -7.31 44.98 -28.40
N LYS A 17 -8.46 45.00 -27.73
CA LYS A 17 -8.59 44.52 -26.34
C LYS A 17 -8.30 43.02 -26.24
N ALA A 18 -8.80 42.20 -27.15
CA ALA A 18 -8.53 40.76 -27.16
C ALA A 18 -7.04 40.45 -27.41
N LYS A 19 -6.39 41.20 -28.31
CA LYS A 19 -4.94 41.12 -28.57
C LYS A 19 -4.13 41.53 -27.35
N ALA A 20 -4.48 42.65 -26.69
CA ALA A 20 -3.83 43.09 -25.46
C ALA A 20 -3.97 42.08 -24.31
N LEU A 21 -5.15 41.49 -24.14
CA LEU A 21 -5.38 40.45 -23.12
C LEU A 21 -4.61 39.16 -23.41
N LYS A 22 -4.45 38.79 -24.68
CA LYS A 22 -3.61 37.65 -25.08
C LYS A 22 -2.13 37.93 -24.79
N VAL A 23 -1.63 39.12 -25.13
CA VAL A 23 -0.25 39.53 -24.83
C VAL A 23 0.00 39.55 -23.33
N LYS A 24 -0.89 40.13 -22.52
CA LYS A 24 -0.79 40.13 -21.06
C LYS A 24 -0.70 38.71 -20.48
N LYS A 25 -1.48 37.76 -21.00
CA LYS A 25 -1.43 36.35 -20.58
C LYS A 25 -0.15 35.65 -21.04
N ALA A 26 0.33 35.95 -22.25
CA ALA A 26 1.58 35.41 -22.78
C ALA A 26 2.80 35.90 -21.99
N VAL A 27 2.83 37.16 -21.56
CA VAL A 27 3.92 37.74 -20.75
C VAL A 27 3.94 37.13 -19.34
N LEU A 28 2.78 36.96 -18.70
CA LEU A 28 2.72 36.50 -17.31
C LEU A 28 2.96 35.00 -17.12
N LYS A 29 2.43 34.16 -18.02
CA LYS A 29 2.51 32.69 -17.87
C LYS A 29 3.05 31.97 -19.10
N GLY A 30 3.08 32.58 -20.28
CA GLY A 30 3.39 31.88 -21.53
C GLY A 30 2.34 30.82 -21.90
N VAL A 31 2.39 30.31 -23.13
CA VAL A 31 1.42 29.31 -23.65
C VAL A 31 1.71 27.91 -23.09
N HIS A 32 2.97 27.61 -22.77
CA HIS A 32 3.38 26.38 -22.08
C HIS A 32 4.23 26.76 -20.85
N SER A 33 3.56 26.94 -19.72
CA SER A 33 4.22 27.39 -18.49
C SER A 33 4.82 26.19 -17.75
N HIS A 34 6.12 25.93 -17.90
CA HIS A 34 6.81 25.07 -16.93
C HIS A 34 6.86 25.80 -15.58
N LYS A 35 6.15 25.27 -14.58
CA LYS A 35 6.22 25.82 -13.21
C LYS A 35 7.65 25.65 -12.68
N LYS A 36 8.31 26.75 -12.32
CA LYS A 36 9.60 26.72 -11.63
C LYS A 36 9.44 26.01 -10.28
N LYS A 37 10.21 24.96 -10.01
CA LYS A 37 10.22 24.26 -8.71
C LYS A 37 11.14 25.00 -7.75
N ILE A 38 10.57 25.83 -6.88
CA ILE A 38 11.30 26.54 -5.82
C ILE A 38 11.65 25.56 -4.70
N ARG A 39 12.89 25.57 -4.23
CA ARG A 39 13.34 24.81 -3.05
C ARG A 39 13.42 25.77 -1.87
N THR A 40 12.60 25.57 -0.85
CA THR A 40 12.52 26.42 0.34
C THR A 40 13.40 25.95 1.49
N SER A 41 13.96 24.74 1.40
CA SER A 41 14.85 24.14 2.40
C SER A 41 16.30 24.17 1.91
N PRO A 42 17.28 24.49 2.78
CA PRO A 42 18.71 24.42 2.43
C PRO A 42 19.18 22.97 2.26
N THR A 43 18.52 22.00 2.91
CA THR A 43 18.87 20.59 2.82
C THR A 43 18.22 19.93 1.61
N PHE A 44 19.03 19.28 0.76
CA PHE A 44 18.54 18.45 -0.33
C PHE A 44 18.12 17.06 0.17
N ARG A 45 16.87 16.66 -0.12
CA ARG A 45 16.34 15.33 0.21
C ARG A 45 16.14 14.52 -1.07
N ARG A 46 16.48 13.23 -1.03
CA ARG A 46 16.21 12.30 -2.13
C ARG A 46 14.70 12.31 -2.44
N PRO A 47 14.28 12.58 -3.69
CA PRO A 47 12.87 12.56 -4.03
C PRO A 47 12.28 11.16 -3.84
N LYS A 48 11.01 11.09 -3.47
CA LYS A 48 10.30 9.81 -3.43
C LYS A 48 10.08 9.35 -4.85
N THR A 49 10.64 8.20 -5.18
CA THR A 49 10.45 7.52 -6.45
C THR A 49 9.46 6.38 -6.29
N LEU A 50 8.83 5.98 -7.39
CA LEU A 50 7.99 4.80 -7.43
C LEU A 50 8.82 3.55 -7.12
N ARG A 51 8.33 2.72 -6.19
CA ARG A 51 8.94 1.44 -5.82
C ARG A 51 7.99 0.31 -6.19
N LEU A 52 8.28 -0.39 -7.28
CA LEU A 52 7.48 -1.54 -7.71
C LEU A 52 7.63 -2.69 -6.71
N ARG A 53 6.55 -3.44 -6.52
CA ARG A 53 6.61 -4.73 -5.80
C ARG A 53 7.39 -5.74 -6.65
N ARG A 54 8.01 -6.71 -5.99
CA ARG A 54 8.72 -7.79 -6.69
C ARG A 54 7.72 -8.65 -7.47
N GLN A 55 8.02 -8.91 -8.74
CA GLN A 55 7.30 -9.84 -9.61
C GLN A 55 8.30 -10.89 -10.11
N PRO A 56 8.55 -11.98 -9.35
CA PRO A 56 9.47 -13.02 -9.80
C PRO A 56 8.89 -13.78 -10.99
N LYS A 57 9.73 -14.14 -11.96
CA LYS A 57 9.30 -14.88 -13.17
C LYS A 57 8.93 -16.34 -12.89
N TYR A 58 9.45 -16.91 -11.81
CA TYR A 58 9.19 -18.28 -11.40
C TYR A 58 9.18 -18.38 -9.85
N PRO A 59 8.43 -19.32 -9.26
CA PRO A 59 8.45 -19.54 -7.83
C PRO A 59 9.79 -20.19 -7.40
N ARG A 60 10.35 -19.76 -6.27
CA ARG A 60 11.63 -20.32 -5.74
C ARG A 60 11.50 -21.76 -5.23
N LYS A 61 10.29 -22.20 -4.92
CA LYS A 61 9.96 -23.57 -4.50
C LYS A 61 8.77 -24.01 -5.31
N SER A 62 8.80 -25.25 -5.80
CA SER A 62 7.73 -25.83 -6.60
C SER A 62 6.43 -25.99 -5.82
N ALA A 63 6.53 -26.41 -4.55
CA ALA A 63 5.38 -26.65 -3.68
C ALA A 63 5.48 -25.89 -2.34
N PRO A 64 4.34 -25.49 -1.75
CA PRO A 64 4.31 -24.97 -0.39
C PRO A 64 4.70 -26.07 0.62
N ARG A 65 5.29 -25.66 1.74
CA ARG A 65 5.68 -26.59 2.80
C ARG A 65 4.46 -26.92 3.67
N ARG A 66 4.29 -28.20 4.03
CA ARG A 66 3.30 -28.63 5.02
C ARG A 66 3.61 -28.09 6.41
N ASN A 67 2.58 -27.79 7.19
CA ASN A 67 2.75 -27.51 8.62
C ASN A 67 3.25 -28.78 9.32
N LYS A 68 4.29 -28.64 10.16
CA LYS A 68 4.87 -29.73 10.94
C LYS A 68 4.43 -29.71 12.42
N LEU A 69 3.87 -28.59 12.89
CA LEU A 69 3.27 -28.46 14.21
C LEU A 69 1.76 -28.59 14.04
N ASP A 70 1.31 -29.83 13.84
CA ASP A 70 -0.10 -30.20 13.89
C ASP A 70 -0.52 -30.57 15.32
N HIS A 71 -1.80 -30.86 15.53
CA HIS A 71 -2.35 -31.10 16.87
C HIS A 71 -1.67 -32.27 17.59
N TYR A 72 -1.30 -33.32 16.87
CA TYR A 72 -0.60 -34.48 17.42
C TYR A 72 0.87 -34.19 17.74
N ALA A 73 1.53 -33.34 16.95
CA ALA A 73 2.87 -32.87 17.31
C ALA A 73 2.84 -31.92 18.52
N ILE A 74 1.77 -31.13 18.67
CA ILE A 74 1.59 -30.18 19.78
C ILE A 74 1.32 -30.91 21.09
N ILE A 75 0.33 -31.80 21.14
CA ILE A 75 -0.07 -32.55 22.35
C ILE A 75 0.58 -33.93 22.29
N LYS A 76 1.61 -34.17 23.12
CA LYS A 76 2.40 -35.41 23.05
C LYS A 76 1.77 -36.53 23.86
N PHE A 77 1.55 -36.31 25.15
CA PHE A 77 0.91 -37.28 26.03
C PHE A 77 0.36 -36.59 27.29
N PRO A 78 -0.70 -37.17 27.91
CA PRO A 78 -1.18 -36.73 29.22
C PRO A 78 -0.16 -37.08 30.29
N LEU A 79 0.01 -36.19 31.26
CA LEU A 79 0.93 -36.38 32.37
C LEU A 79 0.19 -37.07 33.51
N THR A 80 0.67 -38.25 33.92
CA THR A 80 -0.03 -39.14 34.86
C THR A 80 0.65 -39.22 36.22
N THR A 81 1.14 -38.09 36.75
CA THR A 81 1.70 -38.02 38.11
C THR A 81 0.60 -37.80 39.14
N GLU A 82 0.85 -38.13 40.41
CA GLU A 82 -0.10 -37.90 41.50
C GLU A 82 -0.60 -36.45 41.56
N SER A 83 0.32 -35.49 41.36
CA SER A 83 -0.02 -34.06 41.32
C SER A 83 -0.90 -33.68 40.11
N ALA A 84 -0.75 -34.38 38.98
CA ALA A 84 -1.59 -34.16 37.81
C ALA A 84 -2.97 -34.81 37.99
N MET A 85 -3.03 -36.03 38.53
CA MET A 85 -4.29 -36.70 38.88
C MET A 85 -5.10 -35.86 39.85
N LYS A 86 -4.46 -35.31 40.89
CA LYS A 86 -5.11 -34.40 41.84
C LYS A 86 -5.72 -33.15 41.17
N LYS A 87 -5.05 -32.58 40.17
CA LYS A 87 -5.57 -31.42 39.41
C LYS A 87 -6.75 -31.73 38.50
N ILE A 88 -6.91 -33.00 38.10
CA ILE A 88 -8.08 -33.46 37.35
C ILE A 88 -9.31 -33.42 38.26
N GLU A 89 -9.17 -33.90 39.49
CA GLU A 89 -10.25 -33.98 40.48
C GLU A 89 -10.60 -32.60 41.07
N ASP A 90 -9.60 -31.86 41.56
CA ASP A 90 -9.83 -30.63 42.31
C ASP A 90 -10.25 -29.44 41.42
N ASN A 91 -9.73 -29.36 40.19
CA ASN A 91 -9.84 -28.16 39.35
C ASN A 91 -10.47 -28.42 37.97
N ASN A 92 -10.79 -29.67 37.62
CA ASN A 92 -11.25 -30.06 36.29
C ASN A 92 -10.24 -29.65 35.18
N THR A 93 -8.93 -29.84 35.44
CA THR A 93 -7.87 -29.50 34.48
C THR A 93 -7.03 -30.71 34.08
N LEU A 94 -6.89 -30.94 32.78
CA LEU A 94 -6.00 -31.96 32.22
C LEU A 94 -4.58 -31.40 32.07
N VAL A 95 -3.59 -32.17 32.51
CA VAL A 95 -2.17 -31.81 32.39
C VAL A 95 -1.55 -32.59 31.24
N PHE A 96 -0.97 -31.90 30.28
CA PHE A 96 -0.30 -32.50 29.12
C PHE A 96 1.16 -32.06 29.02
N THR A 97 2.00 -32.96 28.51
CA THR A 97 3.31 -32.57 27.98
C THR A 97 3.14 -32.14 26.53
N VAL A 98 3.58 -30.93 26.21
CA VAL A 98 3.43 -30.32 24.88
C VAL A 98 4.76 -30.07 24.19
N ASP A 99 4.74 -29.72 22.90
CA ASP A 99 5.94 -29.27 22.21
C ASP A 99 6.43 -27.89 22.70
N VAL A 100 7.75 -27.74 22.80
CA VAL A 100 8.40 -26.52 23.33
C VAL A 100 8.06 -25.27 22.52
N LYS A 101 7.73 -25.44 21.23
CA LYS A 101 7.39 -24.32 20.34
C LYS A 101 5.91 -23.95 20.34
N ALA A 102 5.06 -24.75 21.00
CA ALA A 102 3.63 -24.51 21.02
C ALA A 102 3.29 -23.30 21.91
N ASN A 103 2.40 -22.44 21.42
CA ASN A 103 1.87 -21.32 22.20
C ASN A 103 0.49 -21.66 22.80
N LYS A 104 0.02 -20.83 23.74
CA LYS A 104 -1.27 -21.07 24.41
C LYS A 104 -2.47 -21.07 23.45
N LEU A 105 -2.40 -20.33 22.34
CA LEU A 105 -3.48 -20.29 21.34
C LEU A 105 -3.52 -21.54 20.46
N GLN A 106 -2.41 -22.25 20.32
CA GLN A 106 -2.30 -23.50 19.57
C GLN A 106 -2.69 -24.72 20.41
N ILE A 107 -2.56 -24.62 21.74
CA ILE A 107 -2.91 -25.67 22.69
C ILE A 107 -4.39 -25.63 23.05
N LYS A 108 -5.00 -24.44 23.05
CA LYS A 108 -6.41 -24.21 23.33
C LYS A 108 -7.29 -24.67 22.17
#